data_AF-A0A150HIZ6-F1
#
_entry.id   AF-A0A150HIZ6-F1
#
_cell.length_a   1.000
_cell.length_b   1.000
_cell.length_c   1.000
_cell.angle_alpha   90.00
_cell.angle_beta   90.00
_cell.angle_gamma   90.00
#
_symmetry.space_group_name_H-M   'P 1'
#
loop_
_entity.id
_entity.type
_entity.pdbx_description
1 polymer ?
#
loop_
_entity_poly.entity_id
_entity_poly.type
_entity_poly.pdbx_seq_one_letter_code
_entity_poly.pdbx_strand_id
1 'polypeptide(L)'
;MLNQLQPKKLTSLSYAIALSLSMLGAASAPSYSFASASTEETTVNNTQTQQAEENPMSKLDWHLGPKKENVANVATLNTLKDEGFLDPVNSDKFLELTGNLTSGSTNILVAPDNSWWATFDFDPAGYVKDDEKIDADALLEQLKASDEPSNKERERLGFPKLYTVGWAVPHSFLMKKD
;
A
#
# COMPACT_ATOMS: atom_id res chain seq x y z
N MET A 1 -9.73 -40.94 -20.26
CA MET A 1 -10.91 -40.07 -20.46
C MET A 1 -10.49 -38.65 -20.11
N LEU A 2 -10.35 -37.78 -21.13
CA LEU A 2 -9.94 -36.39 -20.97
C LEU A 2 -11.14 -35.56 -20.48
N ASN A 3 -11.01 -34.96 -19.29
CA ASN A 3 -12.04 -34.06 -18.76
C ASN A 3 -11.76 -32.64 -19.28
N GLN A 4 -12.63 -32.16 -20.17
CA GLN A 4 -12.54 -30.82 -20.76
C GLN A 4 -13.07 -29.78 -19.76
N LEU A 5 -12.20 -28.88 -19.29
CA LEU A 5 -12.60 -27.77 -18.42
C LEU A 5 -13.29 -26.68 -19.26
N GLN A 6 -14.56 -26.43 -18.97
CA GLN A 6 -15.36 -25.38 -19.59
C GLN A 6 -15.01 -24.01 -18.96
N PRO A 7 -14.85 -22.93 -19.74
CA PRO A 7 -14.62 -21.59 -19.20
C PRO A 7 -15.92 -21.00 -18.61
N LYS A 8 -15.92 -20.68 -17.31
CA LYS A 8 -17.06 -20.06 -16.63
C LYS A 8 -17.05 -18.54 -16.85
N LYS A 9 -18.11 -18.00 -17.44
CA LYS A 9 -18.27 -16.55 -17.70
C LYS A 9 -18.55 -15.79 -16.39
N LEU A 10 -17.82 -14.71 -16.17
CA LEU A 10 -18.05 -13.74 -15.10
C LEU A 10 -19.21 -12.81 -15.47
N THR A 11 -20.22 -12.70 -14.61
CA THR A 11 -21.33 -11.76 -14.74
C THR A 11 -21.05 -10.48 -13.96
N SER A 12 -21.17 -9.33 -14.62
CA SER A 12 -21.06 -7.99 -14.02
C SER A 12 -22.31 -7.63 -13.21
N LEU A 13 -22.12 -7.08 -12.00
CA LEU A 13 -23.20 -6.64 -11.11
C LEU A 13 -23.26 -5.09 -11.15
N SER A 14 -24.28 -4.53 -11.81
CA SER A 14 -24.48 -3.09 -11.90
C SER A 14 -25.30 -2.56 -10.70
N TYR A 15 -24.74 -1.62 -9.94
CA TYR A 15 -25.49 -0.82 -8.95
C TYR A 15 -26.21 0.34 -9.67
N ALA A 16 -27.54 0.42 -9.53
CA ALA A 16 -28.34 1.54 -10.01
C ALA A 16 -28.59 2.55 -8.87
N ILE A 17 -28.11 3.77 -9.02
CA ILE A 17 -28.46 4.91 -8.15
C ILE A 17 -29.72 5.56 -8.74
N ALA A 18 -30.85 5.41 -8.05
CA ALA A 18 -32.11 6.06 -8.41
C ALA A 18 -32.10 7.51 -7.91
N LEU A 19 -31.98 8.48 -8.82
CA LEU A 19 -32.17 9.90 -8.55
C LEU A 19 -33.64 10.25 -8.84
N SER A 20 -34.43 10.46 -7.79
CA SER A 20 -35.83 10.88 -7.87
C SER A 20 -35.93 12.38 -8.23
N LEU A 21 -36.43 12.67 -9.43
CA LEU A 21 -36.74 14.02 -9.91
C LEU A 21 -38.19 14.39 -9.53
N SER A 22 -38.37 15.47 -8.79
CA SER A 22 -39.71 16.04 -8.52
C SER A 22 -39.96 17.24 -9.44
N MET A 23 -40.93 17.12 -10.34
CA MET A 23 -41.49 18.19 -11.16
C MET A 23 -42.59 18.93 -10.40
N LEU A 24 -42.67 20.28 -10.49
CA LEU A 24 -43.92 21.00 -10.73
C LEU A 24 -43.70 22.49 -11.08
N GLY A 25 -44.36 22.97 -12.14
CA GLY A 25 -44.55 24.40 -12.41
C GLY A 25 -44.75 24.74 -13.89
N ALA A 26 -46.00 24.96 -14.31
CA ALA A 26 -46.42 25.22 -15.69
C ALA A 26 -46.68 26.71 -16.01
N ALA A 27 -46.56 27.06 -17.31
CA ALA A 27 -47.14 28.18 -18.10
C ALA A 27 -46.03 28.74 -19.03
N SER A 28 -46.19 29.06 -20.31
CA SER A 28 -47.32 29.29 -21.22
C SER A 28 -46.73 29.33 -22.65
N ALA A 29 -47.41 28.74 -23.65
CA ALA A 29 -47.00 28.83 -25.07
C ALA A 29 -47.42 30.16 -25.73
N PRO A 30 -46.72 30.55 -26.79
CA PRO A 30 -47.41 30.85 -28.05
C PRO A 30 -46.84 30.09 -29.24
N SER A 31 -47.77 29.62 -30.07
CA SER A 31 -47.57 28.86 -31.29
C SER A 31 -47.01 29.72 -32.44
N TYR A 32 -46.03 29.19 -33.16
CA TYR A 32 -45.77 29.57 -34.56
C TYR A 32 -45.70 28.29 -35.40
N SER A 33 -46.67 28.14 -36.30
CA SER A 33 -46.66 27.13 -37.36
C SER A 33 -45.89 27.67 -38.56
N PHE A 34 -44.90 26.93 -39.03
CA PHE A 34 -44.40 27.03 -40.41
C PHE A 34 -44.21 25.63 -41.01
N ALA A 35 -44.81 25.47 -42.19
CA ALA A 35 -44.48 24.62 -43.34
C ALA A 35 -44.14 23.12 -43.14
N SER A 36 -45.00 22.28 -43.72
CA SER A 36 -44.76 20.88 -44.04
C SER A 36 -43.81 20.74 -45.25
N ALA A 37 -42.75 19.94 -45.13
CA ALA A 37 -42.05 19.31 -46.26
C ALA A 37 -41.34 18.03 -45.78
N SER A 38 -41.38 17.01 -46.63
CA SER A 38 -41.07 15.61 -46.38
C SER A 38 -39.61 15.29 -46.03
N THR A 39 -39.48 14.23 -45.20
CA THR A 39 -38.44 13.18 -45.17
C THR A 39 -36.97 13.57 -45.26
N GLU A 40 -36.24 13.45 -44.14
CA GLU A 40 -34.99 12.69 -43.97
C GLU A 40 -34.45 12.95 -42.55
N GLU A 41 -34.30 11.92 -41.72
CA GLU A 41 -33.18 11.83 -40.75
C GLU A 41 -33.16 10.46 -40.05
N THR A 42 -32.30 9.60 -40.60
CA THR A 42 -31.18 8.99 -39.89
C THR A 42 -31.45 8.37 -38.51
N THR A 43 -31.57 7.04 -38.55
CA THR A 43 -31.22 6.10 -37.48
C THR A 43 -29.89 6.48 -36.82
N VAL A 44 -29.93 7.12 -35.65
CA VAL A 44 -28.78 7.19 -34.74
C VAL A 44 -28.84 6.01 -33.79
N ASN A 45 -28.16 4.94 -34.18
CA ASN A 45 -27.69 3.90 -33.28
C ASN A 45 -26.71 4.55 -32.29
N ASN A 46 -27.16 4.81 -31.06
CA ASN A 46 -26.25 5.09 -29.95
C ASN A 46 -25.51 3.80 -29.58
N THR A 47 -24.47 3.48 -30.35
CA THR A 47 -23.40 2.60 -29.90
C THR A 47 -22.59 3.37 -28.87
N GLN A 48 -23.05 3.37 -27.62
CA GLN A 48 -22.19 3.72 -26.50
C GLN A 48 -21.17 2.59 -26.37
N THR A 49 -19.99 2.80 -26.96
CA THR A 49 -18.78 2.06 -26.62
C THR A 49 -18.54 2.23 -25.12
N GLN A 50 -18.97 1.23 -24.35
CA GLN A 50 -18.52 1.02 -22.99
C GLN A 50 -17.03 0.67 -23.06
N GLN A 51 -16.16 1.68 -23.03
CA GLN A 51 -14.80 1.49 -22.60
C GLN A 51 -14.89 1.11 -21.13
N ALA A 52 -14.88 -0.20 -20.85
CA ALA A 52 -14.63 -0.70 -19.51
C ALA A 52 -13.27 -0.13 -19.10
N GLU A 53 -13.26 0.82 -18.17
CA GLU A 53 -12.03 1.24 -17.50
C GLU A 53 -11.41 -0.04 -16.92
N GLU A 54 -10.30 -0.49 -17.53
CA GLU A 54 -9.58 -1.67 -17.06
C GLU A 54 -9.21 -1.45 -15.60
N ASN A 55 -9.67 -2.35 -14.72
CA ASN A 55 -9.33 -2.28 -13.31
C ASN A 55 -7.79 -2.31 -13.17
N PRO A 56 -7.15 -1.24 -12.63
CA PRO A 56 -5.69 -1.19 -12.53
C PRO A 56 -5.11 -2.35 -11.70
N MET A 57 -5.92 -2.92 -10.79
CA MET A 57 -5.56 -4.09 -9.99
C MET A 57 -5.25 -5.33 -10.83
N SER A 58 -5.89 -5.50 -12.00
CA SER A 58 -5.66 -6.66 -12.86
C SER A 58 -4.33 -6.60 -13.64
N LYS A 59 -3.62 -5.47 -13.59
CA LYS A 59 -2.33 -5.26 -14.27
C LYS A 59 -1.13 -5.61 -13.41
N LEU A 60 -1.35 -5.92 -12.13
CA LEU A 60 -0.30 -6.36 -11.23
C LEU A 60 0.13 -7.79 -11.59
N ASP A 61 1.41 -8.10 -11.37
CA ASP A 61 1.96 -9.43 -11.64
C ASP A 61 1.56 -10.44 -10.56
N TRP A 62 0.33 -10.96 -10.67
CA TRP A 62 -0.25 -11.86 -9.68
C TRP A 62 0.37 -13.26 -9.75
N HIS A 63 1.01 -13.66 -8.66
CA HIS A 63 1.43 -15.03 -8.44
C HIS A 63 0.27 -15.83 -7.85
N LEU A 64 -0.52 -16.48 -8.70
CA LEU A 64 -1.60 -17.35 -8.24
C LEU A 64 -1.06 -18.68 -7.70
N GLY A 65 -1.46 -19.02 -6.48
CA GLY A 65 -1.13 -20.27 -5.82
C GLY A 65 -1.85 -21.50 -6.39
N PRO A 66 -1.39 -22.72 -6.07
CA PRO A 66 -0.41 -23.00 -5.01
C PRO A 66 1.04 -22.94 -5.49
N LYS A 67 1.86 -22.14 -4.80
CA LYS A 67 3.29 -21.92 -5.11
C LYS A 67 4.11 -21.69 -3.85
N LYS A 68 5.43 -21.82 -3.98
CA LYS A 68 6.39 -21.43 -2.93
C LYS A 68 6.87 -20.03 -3.24
N GLU A 69 6.44 -19.08 -2.43
CA GLU A 69 6.80 -17.68 -2.58
C GLU A 69 7.88 -17.31 -1.56
N ASN A 70 8.78 -16.43 -1.97
CA ASN A 70 9.76 -15.85 -1.07
C ASN A 70 9.15 -14.63 -0.38
N VAL A 71 9.24 -14.58 0.94
CA VAL A 71 8.77 -13.44 1.73
C VAL A 71 9.97 -12.72 2.31
N ALA A 72 10.13 -11.45 1.90
CA ALA A 72 11.15 -10.53 2.37
C ALA A 72 12.60 -11.10 2.40
N ASN A 73 12.93 -12.03 1.50
CA ASN A 73 14.21 -12.75 1.42
C ASN A 73 14.61 -13.54 2.68
N VAL A 74 13.70 -13.73 3.63
CA VAL A 74 14.00 -14.39 4.92
C VAL A 74 13.10 -15.60 5.22
N ALA A 75 11.97 -15.71 4.53
CA ALA A 75 11.02 -16.81 4.74
C ALA A 75 10.47 -17.35 3.42
N THR A 76 9.87 -18.54 3.50
CA THR A 76 9.13 -19.15 2.39
C THR A 76 7.68 -19.34 2.80
N LEU A 77 6.76 -18.85 1.98
CA LEU A 77 5.33 -19.02 2.15
C LEU A 77 4.80 -19.99 1.10
N ASN A 78 4.04 -21.00 1.54
CA ASN A 78 3.32 -21.87 0.61
C ASN A 78 1.91 -21.31 0.42
N THR A 79 1.62 -20.74 -0.74
CA THR A 79 0.29 -20.23 -1.06
C THR A 79 -0.67 -21.39 -1.34
N LEU A 80 -1.94 -21.22 -0.94
CA LEU A 80 -3.03 -22.13 -1.24
C LEU A 80 -3.55 -21.90 -2.66
N LYS A 81 -4.45 -22.79 -3.10
CA LYS A 81 -5.07 -22.68 -4.42
C LYS A 81 -5.83 -21.35 -4.53
N ASP A 82 -5.62 -20.66 -5.65
CA ASP A 82 -6.30 -19.39 -6.01
C ASP A 82 -5.97 -18.21 -5.09
N GLU A 83 -5.04 -18.33 -4.14
CA GLU A 83 -4.50 -17.17 -3.42
C GLU A 83 -3.62 -16.34 -4.36
N GLY A 84 -3.74 -15.01 -4.26
CA GLY A 84 -2.90 -14.08 -5.00
C GLY A 84 -1.72 -13.63 -4.16
N PHE A 85 -0.52 -13.73 -4.69
CA PHE A 85 0.68 -13.19 -4.06
C PHE A 85 1.35 -12.14 -4.95
N LEU A 86 1.94 -11.12 -4.35
CA LEU A 86 2.69 -10.07 -5.03
C LEU A 86 4.10 -9.93 -4.45
N ASP A 87 5.05 -9.75 -5.35
CA ASP A 87 6.41 -9.33 -5.01
C ASP A 87 6.43 -7.88 -4.46
N PRO A 88 7.56 -7.37 -3.92
CA PRO A 88 7.59 -6.03 -3.35
C PRO A 88 7.21 -4.92 -4.34
N VAL A 89 7.63 -5.06 -5.60
CA VAL A 89 7.37 -4.06 -6.63
C VAL A 89 5.88 -3.93 -6.95
N ASN A 90 5.16 -5.05 -7.04
CA ASN A 90 3.74 -5.04 -7.32
C ASN A 90 2.90 -4.82 -6.05
N SER A 91 3.42 -5.17 -4.88
CA SER A 91 2.82 -4.86 -3.59
C SER A 91 2.77 -3.35 -3.34
N ASP A 92 3.83 -2.60 -3.67
CA ASP A 92 3.82 -1.14 -3.57
C ASP A 92 2.71 -0.53 -4.45
N LYS A 93 2.57 -1.00 -5.69
CA LYS A 93 1.47 -0.57 -6.58
C LYS A 93 0.10 -0.94 -6.00
N PHE A 94 -0.05 -2.13 -5.41
CA PHE A 94 -1.28 -2.53 -4.74
C PHE A 94 -1.60 -1.58 -3.57
N LEU A 95 -0.60 -1.21 -2.76
CA LEU A 95 -0.77 -0.28 -1.64
C LEU A 95 -1.19 1.11 -2.14
N GLU A 96 -0.57 1.62 -3.20
CA GLU A 96 -0.98 2.89 -3.82
C GLU A 96 -2.43 2.84 -4.32
N LEU A 97 -2.82 1.76 -5.01
CA LEU A 97 -4.18 1.56 -5.53
C LEU A 97 -5.23 1.42 -4.41
N THR A 98 -4.81 1.01 -3.21
CA THR A 98 -5.68 0.87 -2.03
C THR A 98 -5.56 2.04 -1.06
N GLY A 99 -4.81 3.09 -1.40
CA GLY A 99 -4.66 4.31 -0.58
C GLY A 99 -3.73 4.16 0.63
N ASN A 100 -2.80 3.22 0.59
CA ASN A 100 -1.82 2.94 1.64
C ASN A 100 -0.42 3.46 1.26
N LEU A 101 0.43 3.68 2.27
CA LEU A 101 1.84 4.04 2.08
C LEU A 101 2.65 2.82 1.63
N THR A 102 3.65 3.06 0.80
CA THR A 102 4.59 2.04 0.30
C THR A 102 5.86 1.98 1.14
N SER A 103 6.54 0.84 1.11
CA SER A 103 7.77 0.61 1.88
C SER A 103 8.95 0.14 1.01
N GLY A 104 8.67 -0.38 -0.20
CA GLY A 104 9.68 -1.03 -1.04
C GLY A 104 10.10 -2.42 -0.57
N SER A 105 9.60 -2.89 0.58
CA SER A 105 9.96 -4.20 1.17
C SER A 105 8.78 -5.13 1.41
N THR A 106 7.55 -4.64 1.26
CA THR A 106 6.33 -5.38 1.63
C THR A 106 5.96 -6.41 0.58
N ASN A 107 5.69 -7.66 0.99
CA ASN A 107 4.95 -8.62 0.17
C ASN A 107 3.46 -8.63 0.55
N ILE A 108 2.58 -8.91 -0.40
CA ILE A 108 1.13 -9.01 -0.16
C ILE A 108 0.59 -10.38 -0.54
N LEU A 109 -0.25 -10.93 0.33
CA LEU A 109 -1.08 -12.10 0.08
C LEU A 109 -2.55 -11.69 0.09
N VAL A 110 -3.33 -12.14 -0.89
CA VAL A 110 -4.75 -11.87 -1.04
C VAL A 110 -5.54 -13.18 -1.07
N ALA A 111 -6.64 -13.20 -0.34
CA ALA A 111 -7.58 -14.32 -0.29
C ALA A 111 -8.18 -14.63 -1.68
N PRO A 112 -8.55 -15.89 -1.97
CA PRO A 112 -9.17 -16.25 -3.26
C PRO A 112 -10.45 -15.49 -3.60
N ASP A 113 -11.19 -15.05 -2.59
CA ASP A 113 -12.43 -14.29 -2.72
C ASP A 113 -12.24 -12.76 -2.55
N ASN A 114 -10.98 -12.30 -2.47
CA ASN A 114 -10.60 -10.91 -2.18
C ASN A 114 -11.20 -10.35 -0.89
N SER A 115 -11.63 -11.18 0.06
CA SER A 115 -12.25 -10.74 1.31
C SER A 115 -11.24 -10.14 2.29
N TRP A 116 -9.97 -10.54 2.18
CA TRP A 116 -8.87 -10.03 3.01
C TRP A 116 -7.54 -10.05 2.26
N TRP A 117 -6.61 -9.24 2.76
CA TRP A 117 -5.20 -9.32 2.40
C TRP A 117 -4.31 -9.20 3.64
N ALA A 118 -3.08 -9.68 3.53
CA ALA A 118 -2.05 -9.57 4.56
C ALA A 118 -0.77 -8.97 3.96
N THR A 119 -0.10 -8.13 4.74
CA THR A 119 1.20 -7.56 4.41
C THR A 119 2.30 -8.27 5.20
N PHE A 120 3.42 -8.56 4.54
CA PHE A 120 4.60 -9.13 5.17
C PHE A 120 5.78 -8.20 4.97
N ASP A 121 6.36 -7.75 6.07
CA ASP A 121 7.56 -6.91 6.12
C ASP A 121 8.59 -7.54 7.05
N PHE A 122 9.86 -7.33 6.71
CA PHE A 122 10.98 -7.75 7.55
C PHE A 122 11.95 -6.59 7.71
N ASP A 123 12.20 -6.22 8.96
CA ASP A 123 13.28 -5.32 9.34
C ASP A 123 14.39 -6.14 10.01
N PRO A 124 15.63 -6.17 9.47
CA PRO A 124 16.75 -6.86 10.09
C PRO A 124 17.24 -6.19 11.39
N ALA A 125 16.67 -5.06 11.80
CA ALA A 125 17.03 -4.39 13.05
C ALA A 125 16.70 -5.24 14.29
N GLY A 126 17.67 -5.33 15.20
CA GLY A 126 17.52 -6.04 16.48
C GLY A 126 18.62 -7.05 16.81
N TYR A 127 19.64 -7.19 15.95
CA TYR A 127 20.74 -8.13 16.16
C TYR A 127 22.03 -7.41 16.58
N VAL A 128 22.30 -7.38 17.88
CA VAL A 128 23.67 -7.24 18.40
C VAL A 128 24.16 -8.67 18.63
N LYS A 129 25.23 -9.07 17.96
CA LYS A 129 25.79 -10.40 18.20
C LYS A 129 26.40 -10.47 19.60
N ASP A 130 26.25 -11.60 20.28
CA ASP A 130 26.93 -11.84 21.56
C ASP A 130 28.47 -11.77 21.45
N ASP A 131 29.03 -11.94 20.24
CA ASP A 131 30.48 -11.84 19.97
C ASP A 131 30.96 -10.41 19.62
N GLU A 132 30.03 -9.45 19.50
CA GLU A 132 30.35 -8.08 19.19
C GLU A 132 30.92 -7.37 20.42
N LYS A 133 32.20 -6.97 20.32
CA LYS A 133 32.87 -6.22 21.37
C LYS A 133 32.51 -4.75 21.23
N ILE A 134 31.65 -4.28 22.12
CA ILE A 134 31.32 -2.87 22.24
C ILE A 134 32.40 -2.18 23.10
N ASP A 135 33.02 -1.15 22.55
CA ASP A 135 33.88 -0.23 23.30
C ASP A 135 33.00 0.81 24.01
N ALA A 136 32.75 0.56 25.29
CA ALA A 136 31.90 1.43 26.11
C ALA A 136 32.49 2.83 26.34
N ASP A 137 33.81 2.97 26.28
CA ASP A 137 34.49 4.26 26.44
C ASP A 137 34.34 5.08 25.16
N ALA A 138 34.51 4.46 23.99
CA ALA A 138 34.28 5.11 22.70
C ALA A 138 32.83 5.58 22.53
N LEU A 139 31.84 4.78 22.96
CA LEU A 139 30.44 5.20 22.96
C LEU A 139 30.17 6.36 23.92
N LEU A 140 30.79 6.34 25.10
CA LEU A 140 30.64 7.43 26.06
C LEU A 140 31.24 8.74 25.53
N GLU A 141 32.35 8.66 24.81
CA GLU A 141 32.96 9.82 24.13
C GLU A 141 32.02 10.41 23.07
N GLN A 142 31.38 9.56 22.27
CA GLN A 142 30.39 10.01 21.28
C GLN A 142 29.18 10.69 21.91
N LEU A 143 28.66 10.14 23.02
CA LEU A 143 27.55 10.75 23.77
C LEU A 143 27.95 12.13 24.32
N LYS A 144 29.15 12.24 24.90
CA LYS A 144 29.69 13.53 25.37
C LYS A 144 29.87 14.55 24.25
N ALA A 145 30.34 14.12 23.08
CA ALA A 145 30.48 14.99 21.92
C ALA A 145 29.11 15.52 21.43
N SER A 146 28.05 14.72 21.59
CA SER A 146 26.67 15.11 21.24
C SER A 146 26.09 16.22 22.15
N ASP A 147 26.67 16.44 23.33
CA ASP A 147 26.21 17.50 24.24
C ASP A 147 26.55 18.90 23.70
N GLU A 148 27.61 19.06 22.92
CA GLU A 148 28.10 20.37 22.50
C GLU A 148 27.09 21.15 21.63
N PRO A 149 26.50 20.57 20.56
CA PRO A 149 25.47 21.26 19.78
C PRO A 149 24.23 21.60 20.61
N SER A 150 23.79 20.67 21.48
CA SER A 150 22.63 20.88 22.36
C SER A 150 22.88 22.01 23.35
N ASN A 151 24.07 22.06 23.95
CA ASN A 151 24.44 23.11 24.91
C ASN A 151 24.59 24.49 24.28
N LYS A 152 25.02 24.59 23.02
CA LYS A 152 25.03 25.87 22.27
C LYS A 152 23.62 26.43 22.14
N GLU A 153 22.63 25.58 21.87
CA GLU A 153 21.24 26.00 21.78
C GLU A 153 20.65 26.35 23.15
N ARG A 154 20.98 25.57 24.19
CA ARG A 154 20.58 25.89 25.58
C ARG A 154 21.12 27.25 26.01
N GLU A 155 22.36 27.55 25.70
CA GLU A 155 23.00 28.85 25.97
C GLU A 155 22.31 29.99 25.21
N ARG A 156 22.00 29.80 23.92
CA ARG A 156 21.23 30.77 23.11
C ARG A 156 19.87 31.10 23.73
N LEU A 157 19.25 30.12 24.38
CA LEU A 157 17.94 30.24 25.02
C LEU A 157 18.01 30.66 26.50
N GLY A 158 19.21 30.89 27.05
CA GLY A 158 19.40 31.30 28.45
C GLY A 158 19.21 30.16 29.47
N PHE A 159 19.27 28.90 29.03
CA PHE A 159 19.16 27.73 29.89
C PHE A 159 20.54 27.22 30.36
N PRO A 160 20.62 26.57 31.54
CA PRO A 160 21.84 25.90 31.98
C PRO A 160 22.27 24.77 31.03
N LYS A 161 23.58 24.64 30.83
CA LYS A 161 24.22 23.56 30.07
C LYS A 161 24.10 22.23 30.82
N LEU A 162 23.97 21.14 30.07
CA LEU A 162 23.93 19.78 30.58
C LEU A 162 25.10 18.99 30.01
N TYR A 163 25.73 18.17 30.84
CA TYR A 163 26.88 17.36 30.42
C TYR A 163 26.68 15.92 30.83
N THR A 164 26.92 15.02 29.88
CA THR A 164 27.01 13.59 30.09
C THR A 164 28.27 13.31 30.89
N VAL A 165 28.12 12.85 32.14
CA VAL A 165 29.24 12.58 33.03
C VAL A 165 29.87 11.21 32.78
N GLY A 166 29.03 10.19 32.59
CA GLY A 166 29.42 8.79 32.54
C GLY A 166 28.23 7.86 32.66
N TRP A 167 28.51 6.55 32.67
CA TRP A 167 27.50 5.53 32.90
C TRP A 167 27.05 5.50 34.36
N ALA A 168 25.73 5.49 34.60
CA ALA A 168 25.18 5.40 35.96
C ALA A 168 25.47 4.04 36.63
N VAL A 169 25.51 2.98 35.83
CA VAL A 169 25.95 1.64 36.23
C VAL A 169 27.11 1.25 35.33
N PRO A 170 28.29 0.92 35.88
CA PRO A 170 29.41 0.46 35.07
C PRO A 170 29.04 -0.84 34.35
N HIS A 171 29.44 -0.95 33.08
CA HIS A 171 29.17 -2.14 32.27
C HIS A 171 29.82 -3.38 32.89
N SER A 172 29.01 -4.39 33.23
CA SER A 172 29.45 -5.59 33.96
C SER A 172 29.92 -6.74 33.07
N PHE A 173 30.02 -6.55 31.75
CA PHE A 173 30.50 -7.59 30.85
C PHE A 173 32.02 -7.44 30.65
N LEU A 174 32.76 -8.27 31.39
CA LEU A 174 34.17 -8.65 31.18
C LEU A 174 35.24 -7.56 31.39
N MET A 175 35.40 -7.10 32.63
CA MET A 175 36.68 -6.59 33.11
C MET A 175 37.36 -7.68 33.98
N LYS A 176 37.87 -8.75 33.36
CA LYS A 176 39.01 -9.46 33.96
C LYS A 176 40.26 -8.72 33.52
N LYS A 177 40.76 -7.91 34.44
CA LYS A 177 42.05 -7.24 34.33
C LYS A 177 43.10 -8.26 34.76
N ASP A 178 43.93 -8.71 33.83
CA ASP A 178 45.19 -9.40 34.15
C ASP A 178 46.21 -8.38 34.70
#